data_AF-A0A5J6MRK4-F1
#
_entry.id   AF-A0A5J6MRK4-F1
#
_cell.length_a   1.000
_cell.length_b   1.000
_cell.length_c   1.000
_cell.angle_alpha   90.00
_cell.angle_beta   90.00
_cell.angle_gamma   90.00
#
_symmetry.space_group_name_H-M   'P 1'
#
loop_
_entity.id
_entity.type
_entity.pdbx_description
1 polymer ?
#
loop_
_entity_poly.entity_id
_entity_poly.type
_entity_poly.pdbx_seq_one_letter_code
_entity_poly.pdbx_strand_id
1 'polypeptide(L)'
;MKTTLTRRQLLTGVALGSVALGLGGRAARAFTIEPMTAPVSKAYGLACQPTAAPGIDHLQLIADTRALLKSEIAGGLKPTDAQQVVVCPLCGCSITVTADA
;
A
#
# COMPACT_ATOMS: atom_id res chain seq x y z
N MET A 1 17.78 23.73 38.66
CA MET A 1 16.85 22.71 39.20
C MET A 1 16.34 21.89 38.03
N LYS A 2 16.57 20.57 38.00
CA LYS A 2 16.24 19.68 36.87
C LYS A 2 14.85 19.09 37.12
N THR A 3 13.84 19.49 36.34
CA THR A 3 12.46 19.01 36.49
C THR A 3 12.35 17.59 35.96
N THR A 4 12.17 16.61 36.85
CA THR A 4 11.95 15.22 36.49
C THR A 4 10.50 15.04 36.04
N LEU A 5 10.28 14.79 34.75
CA LEU A 5 8.96 14.44 34.20
C LEU A 5 8.45 13.17 34.90
N THR A 6 7.30 13.26 35.55
CA THR A 6 6.74 12.14 36.30
C THR A 6 5.98 11.19 35.38
N ARG A 7 6.00 9.89 35.71
CA ARG A 7 5.32 8.82 34.93
C ARG A 7 3.84 9.10 34.64
N ARG A 8 3.18 9.89 35.50
CA ARG A 8 1.79 10.32 35.34
C ARG A 8 1.61 11.37 34.23
N GLN A 9 2.57 12.28 34.04
CA GLN A 9 2.54 13.26 32.96
C GLN A 9 2.73 12.63 31.57
N LEU A 10 3.53 11.55 31.50
CA LEU A 10 3.67 10.75 30.28
C LEU A 10 2.37 10.01 29.93
N LEU A 11 1.68 9.42 30.91
CA LEU A 11 0.43 8.71 30.68
C LEU A 11 -0.72 9.64 30.26
N THR A 12 -0.76 10.87 30.78
CA THR A 12 -1.76 11.87 30.35
C THR A 12 -1.52 12.38 28.92
N GLY A 13 -0.27 12.41 28.44
CA GLY A 13 0.03 12.77 27.05
C GLY A 13 -0.46 11.73 26.04
N VAL A 14 -0.43 10.44 26.40
CA VAL A 14 -0.90 9.34 25.55
C VAL A 14 -2.43 9.30 25.46
N ALA A 15 -3.14 9.66 26.53
CA ALA A 15 -4.61 9.67 26.56
C ALA A 15 -5.25 10.76 25.70
N LEU A 16 -4.52 11.85 25.37
CA LEU A 16 -4.98 12.89 24.45
C LEU A 16 -4.63 12.61 22.97
N GLY A 17 -3.75 11.64 22.70
CA GLY A 17 -3.38 11.24 21.34
C GLY A 17 -4.41 10.35 20.63
N SER A 18 -5.36 9.77 21.37
CA SER A 18 -6.32 8.78 20.85
C SER A 18 -7.58 9.37 20.21
N VAL A 19 -7.79 10.69 20.25
CA VAL A 19 -9.00 11.34 19.68
C VAL A 19 -8.82 11.76 18.21
N ALA A 20 -7.60 11.67 17.66
CA ALA A 20 -7.33 12.03 16.26
C ALA A 20 -7.40 10.84 15.26
N LEU A 21 -7.95 9.69 15.66
CA LEU A 21 -8.08 8.50 14.79
C LEU A 21 -9.31 8.52 13.87
N GLY A 22 -10.15 9.55 13.92
CA GLY A 22 -11.47 9.55 13.27
C GLY A 22 -11.58 10.14 11.86
N LEU A 23 -10.61 10.90 11.36
CA LEU A 23 -10.81 11.71 10.12
C LEU A 23 -9.67 11.65 9.10
N GLY A 24 -8.67 10.80 9.31
CA GLY A 24 -7.46 10.78 8.47
C GLY A 24 -7.07 9.40 7.96
N GLY A 25 -7.96 8.41 8.05
CA GLY A 25 -7.73 7.05 7.56
C GLY A 25 -7.69 6.96 6.03
N ARG A 26 -6.89 7.79 5.35
CA ARG A 26 -6.30 7.34 4.10
C ARG A 26 -5.44 6.16 4.51
N ALA A 27 -5.88 4.96 4.14
CA ALA A 27 -5.02 3.79 4.18
C ALA A 27 -3.66 4.23 3.64
N ALA A 28 -2.63 4.15 4.49
CA ALA A 28 -1.27 4.39 4.05
C ALA A 28 -0.94 3.25 3.08
N ARG A 29 -1.30 3.45 1.81
CA ARG A 29 -0.94 2.60 0.67
C ARG A 29 0.51 2.96 0.28
N ALA A 30 1.37 3.12 1.28
CA ALA A 30 2.78 3.31 1.05
C ALA A 30 3.39 1.91 0.96
N PHE A 31 3.46 1.37 -0.26
CA PHE A 31 4.48 0.37 -0.53
C PHE A 31 5.82 1.03 -0.17
N THR A 32 6.37 0.68 0.98
CA THR A 32 7.71 1.14 1.38
C THR A 32 8.72 0.46 0.47
N ILE A 33 9.71 1.19 -0.02
CA ILE A 33 10.84 0.61 -0.77
C ILE A 33 11.75 -0.22 0.16
N GLU A 34 11.57 -0.08 1.47
CA GLU A 34 12.31 -0.84 2.47
C GLU A 34 12.04 -2.36 2.36
N PRO A 35 13.09 -3.20 2.35
CA PRO A 35 12.92 -4.65 2.33
C PRO A 35 12.18 -5.12 3.60
N MET A 36 11.10 -5.88 3.40
CA MET A 36 10.37 -6.49 4.50
C MET A 36 11.21 -7.56 5.19
N THR A 37 11.08 -7.68 6.51
CA THR A 37 11.66 -8.82 7.23
C THR A 37 10.95 -10.12 6.81
N ALA A 38 11.67 -11.24 6.82
CA ALA A 38 11.14 -12.56 6.44
C ALA A 38 9.78 -12.96 7.11
N PRO A 39 9.53 -12.70 8.40
CA PRO A 39 8.22 -13.02 8.99
C PRO A 39 7.10 -12.11 8.47
N VAL A 40 7.39 -10.84 8.17
CA VAL A 40 6.42 -9.89 7.64
C VAL A 40 6.09 -10.24 6.19
N SER A 41 7.09 -10.50 5.35
CA SER A 41 6.85 -10.93 3.95
C SER A 41 6.04 -12.23 3.89
N LYS A 42 6.31 -13.18 4.79
CA LYS A 42 5.53 -14.42 4.89
C LYS A 42 4.07 -14.16 5.30
N ALA A 43 3.82 -13.28 6.26
CA ALA A 43 2.46 -12.93 6.69
C ALA A 43 1.67 -12.24 5.57
N TYR A 44 2.29 -11.31 4.83
CA TYR A 44 1.69 -10.70 3.65
C TYR A 44 1.46 -11.72 2.52
N GLY A 45 2.42 -12.60 2.26
CA GLY A 45 2.28 -13.66 1.25
C GLY A 45 1.12 -14.63 1.53
N LEU A 46 0.85 -14.93 2.81
CA LEU A 46 -0.33 -15.73 3.21
C LEU A 46 -1.64 -15.01 2.92
N ALA A 47 -1.70 -13.69 3.14
CA ALA A 47 -2.90 -12.91 2.88
C ALA A 47 -3.19 -12.74 1.38
N CYS A 48 -2.18 -12.92 0.52
CA CYS A 48 -2.35 -12.84 -0.94
C CYS A 48 -2.65 -14.18 -1.61
N GLN A 49 -2.81 -15.28 -0.86
CA GLN A 49 -3.18 -16.57 -1.46
C GLN A 49 -4.59 -16.51 -2.04
N PRO A 50 -4.86 -17.15 -3.19
CA PRO A 50 -6.17 -17.09 -3.88
C PRO A 50 -7.35 -17.57 -3.03
N THR A 51 -7.09 -18.28 -1.93
CA THR A 51 -8.08 -18.75 -0.95
C THR A 51 -8.19 -17.88 0.31
N ALA A 52 -7.27 -16.93 0.52
CA ALA A 52 -7.17 -16.12 1.72
C ALA A 52 -7.92 -14.79 1.55
N ALA A 53 -9.24 -14.87 1.69
CA ALA A 53 -10.18 -13.78 1.92
C ALA A 53 -10.47 -12.80 0.74
N PRO A 54 -11.77 -12.49 0.50
CA PRO A 54 -12.15 -11.37 -0.34
C PRO A 54 -11.72 -10.06 0.35
N GLY A 55 -10.71 -9.38 -0.18
CA GLY A 55 -10.22 -8.13 0.40
C GLY A 55 -8.75 -7.80 0.09
N ILE A 56 -7.94 -8.77 -0.34
CA ILE A 56 -6.62 -8.51 -0.94
C ILE A 56 -6.83 -8.35 -2.43
N ASP A 57 -7.43 -7.22 -2.78
CA ASP A 57 -7.72 -6.90 -4.16
C ASP A 57 -6.56 -6.10 -4.76
N HIS A 58 -6.09 -6.54 -5.92
CA HIS A 58 -4.99 -5.90 -6.64
C HIS A 58 -5.44 -4.59 -7.31
N LEU A 59 -6.65 -4.09 -7.05
CA LEU A 59 -7.23 -2.88 -7.64
C LEU A 59 -6.28 -1.69 -7.62
N GLN A 60 -5.58 -1.47 -6.51
CA GLN A 60 -4.69 -0.31 -6.43
C GLN A 60 -3.50 -0.45 -7.38
N LEU A 61 -2.86 -1.64 -7.41
CA LEU A 61 -1.76 -1.92 -8.34
C LEU A 61 -2.21 -1.82 -9.80
N ILE A 62 -3.42 -2.33 -10.10
CA ILE A 62 -4.02 -2.25 -11.43
C ILE A 62 -4.31 -0.79 -11.80
N ALA A 63 -4.91 -0.02 -10.90
CA ALA A 63 -5.26 1.38 -11.11
C ALA A 63 -4.02 2.25 -11.34
N ASP A 64 -2.98 2.07 -10.52
CA ASP A 64 -1.72 2.80 -10.65
C ASP A 64 -1.02 2.47 -11.98
N THR A 65 -0.96 1.17 -12.33
CA THR A 65 -0.38 0.73 -13.62
C THR A 65 -1.18 1.28 -14.80
N ARG A 66 -2.50 1.33 -14.70
CA ARG A 66 -3.38 1.89 -15.73
C ARG A 66 -3.18 3.40 -15.89
N ALA A 67 -3.03 4.13 -14.77
CA ALA A 67 -2.75 5.56 -14.80
C ALA A 67 -1.41 5.86 -15.50
N LEU A 68 -0.38 5.04 -15.24
CA LEU A 68 0.90 5.12 -15.93
C LEU A 68 0.77 4.84 -17.43
N LEU A 69 0.07 3.77 -17.81
CA LEU A 69 -0.17 3.48 -19.23
C LEU A 69 -0.89 4.64 -19.94
N LYS A 70 -1.90 5.23 -19.29
CA LYS A 70 -2.63 6.37 -19.86
C LYS A 70 -1.75 7.60 -20.03
N SER A 71 -0.87 7.90 -19.08
CA SER A 71 0.06 9.03 -19.21
C SER A 71 1.11 8.80 -20.29
N GLU A 72 1.62 7.56 -20.43
CA GLU A 72 2.56 7.19 -21.49
C GLU A 72 1.92 7.24 -22.88
N ILE A 73 0.67 6.79 -23.01
CA ILE A 73 -0.11 6.88 -24.26
C ILE A 73 -0.37 8.34 -24.61
N ALA A 74 -0.83 9.15 -23.65
CA ALA A 74 -1.06 10.58 -23.87
C ALA A 74 0.23 11.33 -24.24
N GLY A 75 1.38 10.89 -23.72
CA GLY A 75 2.70 11.40 -24.07
C GLY A 75 3.27 10.86 -25.40
N GLY A 76 2.56 9.97 -26.09
CA GLY A 76 3.03 9.35 -27.34
C GLY A 76 4.17 8.34 -27.18
N LEU A 77 4.45 7.89 -25.96
CA LEU A 77 5.53 6.93 -25.65
C LEU A 77 5.10 5.48 -25.87
N LYS A 78 3.79 5.21 -25.83
CA LYS A 78 3.21 3.88 -26.05
C LYS A 78 1.97 3.96 -26.96
N PRO A 79 1.69 2.90 -27.75
CA PRO A 79 0.48 2.83 -28.55
C PRO A 79 -0.76 2.60 -27.67
N THR A 80 -1.95 2.92 -28.19
CA THR A 80 -3.22 2.85 -27.44
C THR A 80 -3.60 1.44 -26.98
N ASP A 81 -3.08 0.42 -27.66
CA ASP A 81 -3.28 -1.00 -27.34
C ASP A 81 -2.20 -1.58 -26.39
N ALA A 82 -1.35 -0.73 -25.81
CA ALA A 82 -0.28 -1.15 -24.94
C ALA A 82 -0.79 -1.93 -23.72
N GLN A 83 -0.13 -3.06 -23.46
CA GLN A 83 -0.35 -3.89 -22.28
C GLN A 83 0.89 -3.86 -21.41
N GLN A 84 0.69 -3.88 -20.09
CA GLN A 84 1.76 -3.99 -19.11
C GLN A 84 1.50 -5.21 -18.23
N VAL A 85 2.46 -6.12 -18.19
CA VAL A 85 2.49 -7.17 -17.18
C VAL A 85 3.17 -6.61 -15.94
N VAL A 86 2.47 -6.63 -14.81
CA VAL A 86 2.98 -6.24 -13.48
C VAL A 86 2.94 -7.44 -12.56
N VAL A 87 4.04 -7.65 -11.84
CA VAL A 87 4.14 -8.71 -10.83
C VAL A 87 3.96 -8.08 -9.46
N CYS A 88 3.00 -8.59 -8.69
CA CYS A 88 2.85 -8.15 -7.31
C CYS A 88 4.08 -8.58 -6.49
N PRO A 89 4.84 -7.66 -5.89
CA PRO A 89 6.06 -7.99 -5.15
C PRO A 89 5.79 -8.76 -3.85
N LEU A 90 4.52 -8.82 -3.40
CA LEU A 90 4.13 -9.50 -2.17
C LEU A 90 3.80 -10.97 -2.40
N CYS A 91 3.15 -11.30 -3.53
CA CYS A 91 2.61 -12.63 -3.78
C CYS A 91 3.10 -13.28 -5.07
N GLY A 92 3.82 -12.54 -5.91
CA GLY A 92 4.31 -13.03 -7.19
C GLY A 92 3.22 -13.20 -8.26
N CYS A 93 1.97 -12.82 -8.00
CA CYS A 93 0.92 -12.86 -9.02
C CYS A 93 1.28 -11.92 -10.17
N SER A 94 1.30 -12.46 -11.39
CA SER A 94 1.43 -11.69 -12.62
C SER A 94 0.04 -11.23 -13.09
N ILE A 95 -0.10 -9.93 -13.34
CA ILE A 95 -1.34 -9.30 -13.76
C ILE A 95 -1.07 -8.55 -15.05
N THR A 96 -1.84 -8.84 -16.09
CA THR A 96 -1.81 -8.08 -17.35
C THR A 96 -2.81 -6.93 -17.25
N VAL A 97 -2.32 -5.70 -17.39
CA VAL A 97 -3.13 -4.48 -17.34
C VAL A 97 -3.10 -3.82 -18.72
N THR A 98 -4.28 -3.42 -19.19
CA THR A 98 -4.43 -2.57 -20.38
C THR A 98 -4.98 -1.20 -19.96
N ALA A 99 -4.85 -0.20 -20.82
CA ALA A 99 -5.34 1.15 -20.54
C ALA A 99 -6.87 1.23 -20.42
N ASP A 100 -7.59 0.33 -21.12
CA ASP A 100 -9.04 0.39 -21.34
C ASP A 100 -9.88 -0.62 -20.56
N ALA A 101 -9.27 -1.68 -20.01
CA ALA A 101 -9.96 -2.68 -19.18
C ALA A 101 -10.15 -2.18 -17.73
#